data_AF-A0A328RQ22-F1
#
_entry.id   AF-A0A328RQ22-F1
#
_cell.length_a   1.000
_cell.length_b   1.000
_cell.length_c   1.000
_cell.angle_alpha   90.00
_cell.angle_beta   90.00
_cell.angle_gamma   90.00
#
_symmetry.space_group_name_H-M   'P 1'
#
loop_
_entity.id
_entity.type
_entity.pdbx_description
1 polymer ?
#
loop_
_entity_poly.entity_id
_entity_poly.type
_entity_poly.pdbx_seq_one_letter_code
_entity_poly.pdbx_strand_id
1 'polypeptide(L)'
;MNEQQWLSFALIKMHTGAWFGWKKEDDNGNKIPNDQRMTYANIKIIKDGATMPSEAEVNAKIQELKDAEANAIAKKASGKQKLLDLGLSEEEVKALIGV
;
A
#
# COMPACT_ATOMS: atom_id res chain seq x y z
N MET A 1 -4.74 -1.39 -5.70
CA MET A 1 -5.16 -1.40 -4.27
C MET A 1 -6.28 -0.39 -4.05
N ASN A 2 -7.25 -0.70 -3.20
CA ASN A 2 -8.25 0.28 -2.73
C ASN A 2 -7.68 1.18 -1.61
N GLU A 3 -8.43 2.18 -1.15
CA GLU A 3 -7.95 3.14 -0.14
C GLU A 3 -7.58 2.50 1.20
N GLN A 4 -8.36 1.53 1.66
CA GLN A 4 -8.11 0.81 2.92
C GLN A 4 -6.82 -0.03 2.85
N GLN A 5 -6.57 -0.65 1.70
CA GLN A 5 -5.33 -1.36 1.41
C GLN A 5 -4.14 -0.41 1.38
N TRP A 6 -4.28 0.76 0.74
CA TRP A 6 -3.23 1.78 0.72
C TRP A 6 -2.89 2.30 2.12
N LEU A 7 -3.90 2.61 2.92
CA LEU A 7 -3.71 3.01 4.31
C LEU A 7 -2.94 1.95 5.09
N SER A 8 -3.38 0.70 5.01
CA SER A 8 -2.73 -0.42 5.71
C SER A 8 -1.28 -0.61 5.24
N PHE A 9 -1.06 -0.55 3.93
CA PHE A 9 0.27 -0.70 3.34
C PHE A 9 1.21 0.42 3.75
N ALA A 10 0.73 1.67 3.75
CA ALA A 10 1.50 2.82 4.22
C ALA A 10 1.88 2.66 5.70
N LEU A 11 0.93 2.33 6.57
CA LEU A 11 1.20 2.10 8.00
C LEU A 11 2.25 0.99 8.20
N ILE A 12 2.13 -0.14 7.52
CA ILE A 12 3.12 -1.23 7.57
C ILE A 12 4.53 -0.76 7.15
N LYS A 13 4.63 0.23 6.26
CA LYS A 13 5.92 0.76 5.77
C LYS A 13 6.53 1.85 6.66
N MET A 14 5.79 2.42 7.60
CA MET A 14 6.28 3.50 8.46
C MET A 14 7.05 3.00 9.69
N HIS A 15 6.80 1.76 10.13
CA HIS A 15 7.55 1.13 11.22
C HIS A 15 7.81 -0.35 10.93
N THR A 16 8.81 -0.92 11.62
CA THR A 16 9.18 -2.33 11.46
C THR A 16 8.41 -3.25 12.41
N GLY A 17 7.92 -4.37 11.86
CA GLY A 17 7.13 -5.37 12.58
C GLY A 17 5.65 -4.98 12.75
N ALA A 18 4.87 -5.82 13.43
CA ALA A 18 3.47 -5.54 13.73
C ALA A 18 3.38 -4.48 14.84
N TRP A 19 3.05 -3.24 14.48
CA TRP A 19 3.04 -2.10 15.40
C TRP A 19 1.67 -1.46 15.60
N PHE A 20 0.72 -1.73 14.70
CA PHE A 20 -0.65 -1.23 14.79
C PHE A 20 -1.68 -2.35 14.57
N GLY A 21 -2.91 -2.06 14.97
CA GLY A 21 -4.12 -2.78 14.60
C GLY A 21 -5.29 -1.82 14.46
N TRP A 22 -6.50 -2.38 14.36
CA TRP A 22 -7.73 -1.60 14.24
C TRP A 22 -8.56 -1.70 15.51
N LYS A 23 -9.13 -0.58 15.97
CA LYS A 23 -10.14 -0.56 17.03
C LYS A 23 -11.31 -1.47 16.64
N LYS A 24 -11.85 -2.18 17.64
CA LYS A 24 -13.00 -3.07 17.45
C LYS A 24 -14.31 -2.46 17.93
N GLU A 25 -14.22 -1.49 18.81
CA GLU A 25 -15.31 -0.79 19.48
C GLU A 25 -15.02 0.71 19.44
N ASP A 26 -16.07 1.52 19.38
CA ASP A 26 -16.00 2.97 19.51
C ASP A 26 -15.85 3.39 20.98
N ASP A 27 -15.77 4.70 21.23
CA ASP A 27 -15.59 5.25 22.58
C ASP A 27 -16.81 5.00 23.50
N ASN A 28 -17.96 4.62 22.92
CA ASN A 28 -19.18 4.27 23.64
C ASN A 28 -19.31 2.75 23.86
N GLY A 29 -18.33 1.96 23.40
CA GLY A 29 -18.34 0.50 23.48
C GLY A 29 -19.16 -0.19 22.38
N ASN A 30 -19.66 0.54 21.37
CA ASN A 30 -20.37 -0.09 20.26
C ASN A 30 -19.38 -0.73 19.29
N LYS A 31 -19.74 -1.90 18.76
CA LYS A 31 -18.93 -2.59 17.75
C LYS A 31 -18.82 -1.77 16.47
N ILE A 32 -17.60 -1.48 16.04
CA ILE A 32 -17.33 -0.85 14.74
C ILE A 32 -17.52 -1.92 13.63
N PRO A 33 -18.34 -1.67 12.58
CA PRO A 33 -18.49 -2.57 11.44
C PRO A 33 -17.15 -2.84 10.73
N ASN A 34 -16.95 -4.06 10.20
CA ASN A 34 -15.63 -4.48 9.69
C ASN A 34 -15.14 -3.60 8.53
N ASP A 35 -16.05 -3.22 7.64
CA ASP A 35 -15.86 -2.31 6.51
C ASP A 35 -15.56 -0.86 6.91
N GLN A 36 -15.76 -0.50 8.18
CA GLN A 36 -15.52 0.84 8.74
C GLN A 36 -14.31 0.90 9.69
N ARG A 37 -13.68 -0.25 10.00
CA ARG A 37 -12.54 -0.32 10.93
C ARG A 37 -11.25 0.22 10.34
N MET A 38 -11.03 0.08 9.04
CA MET A 38 -9.77 0.41 8.37
C MET A 38 -9.71 1.90 8.00
N THR A 39 -9.78 2.77 9.01
CA THR A 39 -9.71 4.23 8.87
C THR A 39 -8.68 4.80 9.84
N TYR A 40 -8.10 5.95 9.52
CA TYR A 40 -7.07 6.58 10.35
C TYR A 40 -7.53 6.77 11.82
N ALA A 41 -8.78 7.21 12.03
CA ALA A 41 -9.37 7.39 13.36
C ALA A 41 -9.44 6.09 14.20
N ASN A 42 -9.43 4.93 13.54
CA ASN A 42 -9.56 3.62 14.16
C ASN A 42 -8.22 2.89 14.32
N ILE A 43 -7.08 3.54 14.07
CA ILE A 43 -5.77 2.94 14.32
C ILE A 43 -5.56 2.77 15.84
N LYS A 44 -5.01 1.63 16.24
CA LYS A 44 -4.57 1.33 17.59
C LYS A 44 -3.10 0.93 17.59
N ILE A 45 -2.26 1.61 18.35
CA ILE A 45 -0.88 1.17 18.60
C ILE A 45 -0.90 -0.11 19.44
N ILE A 46 -0.12 -1.12 19.03
CA ILE A 46 -0.01 -2.42 19.74
C ILE A 46 1.43 -2.77 20.13
N LYS A 47 2.41 -1.93 19.79
CA LYS A 47 3.83 -2.13 20.08
C LYS A 47 4.34 -0.98 20.93
N ASP A 48 4.98 -1.31 22.05
CA ASP A 48 5.60 -0.32 22.92
C ASP A 48 6.68 0.48 22.18
N GLY A 49 6.70 1.79 22.39
CA GLY A 49 7.62 2.71 21.73
C GLY A 49 7.27 3.07 20.29
N ALA A 50 6.21 2.52 19.71
CA ALA A 50 5.68 3.03 18.43
C ALA A 50 4.87 4.31 18.66
N THR A 51 5.08 5.30 17.79
CA THR A 51 4.36 6.59 17.82
C THR A 51 3.30 6.62 16.73
N MET A 52 2.14 7.22 17.00
CA MET A 52 1.14 7.45 15.96
C MET A 52 1.69 8.48 14.96
N PRO A 53 1.90 8.13 13.67
CA PRO A 53 2.15 9.14 12.66
C PRO A 53 0.90 10.00 12.47
N SER A 54 1.06 11.26 12.09
CA SER A 54 -0.06 12.13 11.74
C SER A 54 -0.76 11.66 10.46
N GLU A 55 -2.02 12.04 10.29
CA GLU A 55 -2.79 11.72 9.08
C GLU A 55 -2.12 12.29 7.82
N ALA A 56 -1.50 13.46 7.93
CA ALA A 56 -0.74 14.09 6.85
C ALA A 56 0.49 13.25 6.46
N GLU A 57 1.25 12.72 7.42
CA GLU A 57 2.39 11.84 7.16
C GLU A 57 1.95 10.52 6.50
N VAL A 58 0.83 9.95 6.97
CA VAL A 58 0.25 8.74 6.37
C VAL A 58 -0.18 9.01 4.93
N ASN A 59 -0.87 10.12 4.67
CA ASN A 59 -1.31 10.51 3.33
C ASN A 59 -0.12 10.77 2.39
N ALA A 60 0.93 11.43 2.88
CA ALA A 60 2.17 11.61 2.12
C ALA A 60 2.81 10.26 1.76
N LYS A 61 2.85 9.32 2.70
CA LYS A 61 3.39 7.98 2.46
C LYS A 61 2.55 7.18 1.46
N ILE A 62 1.21 7.29 1.52
CA ILE A 62 0.31 6.70 0.53
C ILE A 62 0.63 7.22 -0.87
N GLN A 63 0.81 8.54 -1.01
CA GLN A 63 1.12 9.15 -2.29
C GLN A 63 2.47 8.68 -2.84
N GLU A 64 3.52 8.68 -2.00
CA GLU A 64 4.84 8.14 -2.36
C GLU A 64 4.75 6.70 -2.91
N LEU A 65 3.97 5.84 -2.25
CA LEU A 65 3.83 4.44 -2.66
C LEU A 65 3.00 4.28 -3.94
N LYS A 66 1.95 5.09 -4.14
CA LYS A 66 1.19 5.15 -5.39
C LYS A 66 2.07 5.58 -6.56
N ASP A 67 2.89 6.60 -6.36
CA ASP A 67 3.80 7.10 -7.38
C ASP A 67 4.89 6.07 -7.70
N ALA A 68 5.40 5.37 -6.68
CA ALA A 68 6.35 4.28 -6.87
C ALA A 68 5.75 3.11 -7.68
N GLU A 69 4.50 2.72 -7.40
CA GLU A 69 3.79 1.67 -8.16
C GLU A 69 3.58 2.12 -9.62
N ALA A 70 3.09 3.33 -9.84
CA ALA A 70 2.90 3.89 -11.18
C ALA A 70 4.21 3.94 -11.97
N ASN A 71 5.31 4.37 -11.33
CA ASN A 71 6.63 4.39 -11.93
C ASN A 71 7.15 2.99 -12.26
N ALA A 72 6.91 1.99 -11.40
CA ALA A 72 7.28 0.61 -11.66
C ALA A 72 6.52 0.03 -12.87
N ILE A 73 5.22 0.30 -12.96
CA ILE A 73 4.37 -0.09 -14.10
C ILE A 73 4.87 0.58 -15.38
N ALA A 74 5.11 1.89 -15.36
CA ALA A 74 5.61 2.64 -16.51
C ALA A 74 6.97 2.13 -16.98
N LYS A 75 7.90 1.86 -16.05
CA LYS A 75 9.21 1.26 -16.38
C LYS A 75 9.05 -0.10 -17.01
N LYS A 76 8.18 -0.96 -16.47
CA LYS A 76 7.90 -2.29 -17.02
C LYS A 76 7.30 -2.22 -18.42
N ALA A 77 6.34 -1.33 -18.64
CA ALA A 77 5.74 -1.08 -19.96
C ALA A 77 6.79 -0.58 -20.97
N SER A 78 7.61 0.40 -20.58
CA SER A 78 8.68 0.93 -21.45
C SER A 78 9.76 -0.13 -21.77
N GLY A 79 10.06 -1.01 -20.82
CA GLY A 79 10.97 -2.14 -21.04
C GLY A 79 10.41 -3.16 -22.02
N LYS A 80 9.11 -3.53 -21.86
CA LYS A 80 8.41 -4.39 -22.82
C LYS A 80 8.48 -3.80 -24.23
N GLN A 81 8.15 -2.52 -24.39
CA GLN A 81 8.17 -1.87 -25.70
C GLN A 81 9.57 -1.92 -26.35
N LYS A 82 10.61 -1.59 -25.59
CA LYS A 82 11.99 -1.66 -26.11
C LYS A 82 12.39 -3.06 -26.58
N LEU A 83 11.89 -4.12 -25.94
CA LEU A 83 12.17 -5.50 -26.37
C LEU A 83 11.43 -5.85 -27.66
N LEU A 84 10.18 -5.40 -27.82
CA LEU A 84 9.43 -5.55 -29.08
C LEU A 84 10.10 -4.78 -30.22
N ASP A 85 10.58 -3.56 -29.94
CA ASP A 85 11.29 -2.73 -30.92
C ASP A 85 12.64 -3.36 -31.36
N LEU A 86 13.20 -4.24 -30.53
CA LEU A 86 14.40 -5.05 -30.87
C LEU A 86 14.07 -6.32 -31.67
N GLY A 87 12.79 -6.56 -31.98
CA GLY A 87 12.34 -7.64 -32.86
C GLY A 87 11.86 -8.90 -32.15
N LEU A 88 11.70 -8.89 -30.82
CA LEU A 88 11.06 -10.00 -30.11
C LEU A 88 9.54 -9.95 -30.30
N SER A 89 8.89 -11.11 -30.29
CA SER A 89 7.43 -11.21 -30.26
C SER A 89 6.86 -10.96 -28.85
N GLU A 90 5.56 -10.67 -28.75
CA GLU A 90 4.91 -10.50 -27.46
C GLU A 90 4.98 -11.76 -26.59
N GLU A 91 4.90 -12.94 -27.22
CA GLU A 91 5.00 -14.24 -26.55
C GLU A 91 6.40 -14.46 -25.96
N GLU A 92 7.46 -14.12 -26.71
CA GLU A 92 8.84 -14.23 -26.24
C GLU A 92 9.10 -13.30 -25.06
N VAL A 93 8.65 -12.04 -25.16
CA VAL A 93 8.78 -11.09 -24.05
C VAL A 93 7.99 -11.57 -22.83
N LYS A 94 6.78 -12.10 -23.02
CA LYS A 94 5.95 -12.65 -21.95
C LYS A 94 6.65 -13.81 -21.24
N ALA A 95 7.24 -14.72 -22.01
CA ALA A 95 8.01 -15.85 -21.48
C ALA A 95 9.24 -15.40 -20.66
N LEU A 96 9.90 -14.30 -21.07
CA LEU A 96 11.09 -13.77 -20.38
C LEU A 96 10.76 -13.03 -19.08
N ILE A 97 9.70 -12.23 -19.06
CA ILE A 97 9.38 -11.36 -17.91
C ILE A 97 8.28 -11.92 -16.99
N GLY A 98 7.70 -13.06 -17.34
CA GLY A 98 6.72 -13.78 -16.51
C GLY A 98 5.43 -13.02 -16.25
N VAL A 99 4.95 -12.24 -17.22
CA VAL A 99 3.64 -11.53 -17.16
C VAL A 99 2.54 -12.27 -17.88
#